data_AF-A0A0F9W5G5-F1
#
_entry.id   AF-A0A0F9W5G5-F1
#
_cell.length_a   1.000
_cell.length_b   1.000
_cell.length_c   1.000
_cell.angle_alpha   90.00
_cell.angle_beta   90.00
_cell.angle_gamma   90.00
#
_symmetry.space_group_name_H-M   'P 1'
#
loop_
_entity.id
_entity.type
_entity.pdbx_description
1 polymer ?
#
loop_
_entity_poly.entity_id
_entity_poly.type
_entity_poly.pdbx_seq_one_letter_code
_entity_poly.pdbx_strand_id
1 'polypeptide(L)'
;MTTRLATSAAIQVDPAESAPGQNVLLSLLDAEAKARLTGELSLVELKLGQVLSESGDKMGYVYFPTNCIVSLLYVMENGSSAEISVVGNEGLVGICCR
;
A
#
# COMPACT_ATOMS: atom_id res chain seq x y z
N MET A 1 20.82 17.88 2.62
CA MET A 1 20.19 17.29 1.43
C MET A 1 19.24 16.22 1.92
N THR A 2 17.96 16.56 2.08
CA THR A 2 16.98 15.69 2.75
C THR A 2 15.85 15.40 1.77
N THR A 3 15.94 14.26 1.10
CA THR A 3 14.90 13.89 0.13
C THR A 3 13.66 13.33 0.82
N ARG A 4 12.48 13.54 0.23
CA ARG A 4 11.20 13.04 0.76
C ARG A 4 10.63 11.94 -0.15
N LEU A 5 10.76 10.69 0.29
CA LEU A 5 9.93 9.58 -0.18
C LEU A 5 8.46 9.79 0.25
N ALA A 6 7.50 9.66 -0.65
CA ALA A 6 6.08 9.68 -0.31
C ALA A 6 5.40 8.45 -0.90
N THR A 7 4.73 7.67 -0.06
CA THR A 7 3.90 6.56 -0.55
C THR A 7 2.48 7.08 -0.72
N SER A 8 1.94 7.02 -1.93
CA SER A 8 0.60 7.51 -2.24
C SER A 8 -0.27 6.40 -2.83
N ALA A 9 -1.51 6.32 -2.36
CA ALA A 9 -2.51 5.49 -2.99
C ALA A 9 -2.97 6.15 -4.30
N ALA A 10 -2.86 5.44 -5.41
CA ALA A 10 -3.20 6.01 -6.72
C ALA A 10 -3.93 4.98 -7.57
N ILE A 11 -5.12 5.36 -8.05
CA ILE A 11 -6.04 4.61 -8.91
C ILE A 11 -6.83 3.52 -8.15
N GLN A 12 -8.08 3.86 -7.85
CA GLN A 12 -9.12 2.90 -7.49
C GLN A 12 -9.62 2.26 -8.80
N VAL A 13 -9.63 0.92 -8.85
CA VAL A 13 -10.03 0.17 -10.04
C VAL A 13 -11.54 -0.09 -10.04
N ASP A 14 -12.14 -0.38 -8.87
CA ASP A 14 -13.60 -0.38 -8.65
C ASP A 14 -13.95 -0.47 -7.15
N PRO A 15 -14.68 0.50 -6.55
CA PRO A 15 -15.02 0.47 -5.12
C PRO A 15 -15.96 -0.68 -4.70
N ALA A 16 -16.69 -1.31 -5.63
CA ALA A 16 -17.71 -2.31 -5.30
C ALA A 16 -17.16 -3.72 -4.96
N GLU A 17 -15.88 -4.00 -5.24
CA GLU A 17 -15.30 -5.36 -5.13
C GLU A 17 -14.29 -5.55 -3.98
N SER A 18 -14.31 -4.69 -2.95
CA SER A 18 -13.34 -4.79 -1.85
C SER A 18 -13.61 -5.96 -0.89
N ALA A 19 -13.00 -7.12 -1.15
CA ALA A 19 -12.89 -8.22 -0.20
C ALA A 19 -11.42 -8.56 0.10
N PRO A 20 -11.04 -8.93 1.34
CA PRO A 20 -9.66 -9.28 1.69
C PRO A 20 -9.07 -10.44 0.85
N GLY A 21 -9.94 -11.33 0.34
CA GLY A 21 -9.56 -12.43 -0.54
C GLY A 21 -9.18 -12.04 -1.96
N GLN A 22 -9.33 -10.76 -2.34
CA GLN A 22 -8.92 -10.28 -3.66
C GLN A 22 -7.43 -9.97 -3.77
N ASN A 23 -6.73 -9.85 -2.65
CA ASN A 23 -5.26 -9.77 -2.67
C ASN A 23 -4.68 -11.18 -2.90
N VAL A 24 -3.96 -11.36 -4.00
CA VAL A 24 -3.36 -12.64 -4.41
C VAL A 24 -2.33 -13.11 -3.39
N LEU A 25 -1.56 -12.20 -2.80
CA LEU A 25 -0.58 -12.59 -1.79
C LEU A 25 -1.27 -13.15 -0.54
N LEU A 26 -2.33 -12.50 -0.04
CA LEU A 26 -3.14 -13.02 1.06
C LEU A 26 -3.79 -14.35 0.69
N SER A 27 -4.23 -14.55 -0.56
CA SER A 27 -4.88 -15.78 -0.99
C SER A 27 -3.91 -16.97 -1.12
N LEU A 28 -2.61 -16.72 -1.31
CA LEU A 28 -1.56 -17.75 -1.37
C LEU A 28 -1.06 -18.22 0.01
N LEU A 29 -1.37 -17.50 1.08
CA LEU A 29 -0.98 -17.90 2.43
C LEU A 29 -1.66 -19.20 2.87
N ASP A 30 -0.94 -19.99 3.67
CA ASP A 30 -1.51 -21.18 4.31
C ASP A 30 -2.59 -20.81 5.34
N ALA A 31 -3.36 -21.81 5.77
CA ALA A 31 -4.48 -21.60 6.67
C ALA A 31 -4.06 -21.01 8.03
N GLU A 32 -2.87 -21.36 8.53
CA GLU A 32 -2.35 -20.89 9.81
C GLU A 32 -1.95 -19.41 9.75
N ALA A 33 -1.19 -19.01 8.72
CA ALA A 33 -0.81 -17.61 8.50
C ALA A 33 -2.03 -16.74 8.21
N LYS A 34 -2.99 -17.22 7.40
CA LYS A 34 -4.26 -16.52 7.19
C LYS A 34 -5.02 -16.32 8.48
N ALA A 35 -5.15 -17.35 9.32
CA ALA A 35 -5.88 -17.24 10.59
C ALA A 35 -5.25 -16.21 11.53
N ARG A 36 -3.91 -16.15 11.60
CA ARG A 36 -3.19 -15.13 12.39
C ARG A 36 -3.43 -13.71 11.88
N LEU A 37 -3.42 -13.51 10.56
CA LEU A 37 -3.58 -12.18 9.97
C LEU A 37 -5.04 -11.71 9.96
N THR A 38 -6.01 -12.61 9.72
CA THR A 38 -7.43 -12.24 9.57
C THR A 38 -7.98 -11.52 10.81
N GLY A 39 -7.48 -11.83 12.02
CA GLY A 39 -7.89 -11.15 13.25
C GLY A 39 -7.35 -9.71 13.40
N GLU A 40 -6.24 -9.41 12.73
CA GLU A 40 -5.56 -8.09 12.78
C GLU A 40 -5.82 -7.26 11.51
N LEU A 41 -6.41 -7.87 10.46
CA LEU A 41 -6.73 -7.20 9.21
C LEU A 41 -8.00 -6.35 9.37
N SER A 42 -7.86 -5.06 9.07
CA SER A 42 -8.98 -4.12 8.98
C SER A 42 -9.12 -3.65 7.53
N LEU A 43 -10.33 -3.74 6.98
CA LEU A 43 -10.63 -3.14 5.69
C LEU A 43 -10.60 -1.61 5.83
N VAL A 44 -9.77 -0.94 5.04
CA VAL A 44 -9.66 0.52 5.03
C VAL A 44 -9.93 1.03 3.62
N GLU A 45 -10.70 2.11 3.53
CA GLU A 45 -10.91 2.81 2.26
C GLU A 45 -9.72 3.74 2.00
N LEU A 46 -9.06 3.54 0.86
CA LEU A 46 -8.02 4.43 0.38
C LEU A 46 -8.60 5.36 -0.68
N LYS A 47 -8.45 6.68 -0.48
CA LYS A 47 -8.88 7.69 -1.45
C LYS A 47 -7.82 7.91 -2.53
N LEU A 48 -8.26 8.26 -3.73
CA LEU A 48 -7.35 8.65 -4.82
C LEU A 48 -6.46 9.82 -4.38
N GLY A 49 -5.15 9.65 -4.50
CA GLY A 49 -4.16 10.66 -4.13
C GLY A 49 -3.90 10.75 -2.62
N GLN A 50 -4.43 9.82 -1.82
CA GLN A 50 -4.15 9.76 -0.39
C GLN A 50 -2.70 9.36 -0.12
N VAL A 51 -1.97 10.21 0.58
CA VAL A 51 -0.62 9.89 1.06
C VAL A 51 -0.73 8.94 2.26
N LEU A 52 -0.13 7.75 2.15
CA LEU A 52 -0.11 6.72 3.18
C LEU A 52 1.01 6.92 4.20
N SER A 53 2.15 7.48 3.75
CA SER A 53 3.30 7.80 4.59
C SER A 53 4.22 8.77 3.86
N GLU A 54 4.78 9.73 4.59
CA GLU A 54 5.87 10.58 4.11
C GLU A 54 7.23 10.11 4.67
N SER A 55 8.30 10.63 4.10
CA SER A 55 9.67 10.31 4.53
C SER A 55 9.95 10.86 5.91
N GLY A 56 10.40 9.99 6.79
CA GLY A 56 10.61 10.29 8.20
C GLY A 56 9.43 9.85 9.08
N ASP A 57 8.27 9.54 8.49
CA ASP A 57 7.20 8.89 9.22
C ASP A 57 7.50 7.40 9.40
N LYS A 58 7.22 6.90 10.60
CA LYS A 58 7.22 5.46 10.84
C LYS A 58 5.97 4.88 10.21
N MET A 59 6.16 4.10 9.15
CA MET A 59 5.08 3.33 8.56
C MET A 59 4.65 2.25 9.56
N GLY A 60 3.57 2.52 10.29
CA GLY A 60 3.07 1.66 11.36
C GLY A 60 2.16 0.52 10.89
N TYR A 61 1.79 0.53 9.61
CA TYR A 61 0.83 -0.40 9.03
C TYR A 61 1.31 -0.93 7.69
N VAL A 62 0.94 -2.20 7.43
CA VAL A 62 1.09 -2.85 6.15
C VAL A 62 -0.25 -2.84 5.44
N TYR A 63 -0.26 -2.47 4.17
CA TYR A 63 -1.44 -2.42 3.33
C TYR A 63 -1.39 -3.55 2.31
N PHE A 64 -2.51 -4.25 2.17
CA PHE A 64 -2.75 -5.24 1.12
C PHE A 64 -3.78 -4.65 0.16
N PRO A 65 -3.35 -4.09 -0.99
CA PRO A 65 -4.29 -3.56 -1.96
C PRO A 65 -5.23 -4.67 -2.44
N THR A 66 -6.53 -4.38 -2.53
CA THR A 66 -7.55 -5.33 -2.99
C THR A 66 -8.10 -4.92 -4.35
N ASN A 67 -8.51 -3.67 -4.48
CA ASN A 67 -9.17 -3.09 -5.66
C ASN A 67 -8.50 -1.78 -6.13
N CYS A 68 -7.27 -1.54 -5.71
CA CYS A 68 -6.51 -0.34 -6.04
C CYS A 68 -5.06 -0.71 -6.30
N ILE A 69 -4.34 0.24 -6.91
CA ILE A 69 -2.89 0.21 -6.96
C ILE A 69 -2.32 1.31 -6.05
N VAL A 70 -1.13 1.07 -5.53
CA VAL A 70 -0.41 2.02 -4.68
C VAL A 70 0.89 2.37 -5.38
N SER A 71 1.12 3.66 -5.59
CA SER A 71 2.33 4.16 -6.24
C SER A 71 3.32 4.67 -5.20
N LEU A 72 4.55 4.19 -5.28
CA LEU A 72 5.66 4.69 -4.49
C LEU A 72 6.33 5.82 -5.29
N LEU A 73 6.14 7.04 -4.81
CA LEU A 73 6.63 8.26 -5.44
C LEU A 73 7.83 8.79 -4.65
N TYR A 74 8.88 9.15 -5.38
CA TYR A 74 10.01 9.88 -4.81
C TYR A 74 9.93 11.32 -5.22
N VAL A 75 9.63 12.21 -4.28
CA VAL A 75 9.52 13.65 -4.55
C VAL A 75 10.86 14.29 -4.22
N MET A 76 11.51 14.83 -5.24
CA MET A 76 12.73 15.63 -5.10
C MET A 76 12.37 17.05 -4.63
N GLU A 77 13.30 17.75 -3.96
CA GLU A 77 13.08 19.13 -3.44
C GLU A 77 12.67 20.14 -4.53
N ASN A 78 13.00 19.86 -5.80
CA ASN A 78 12.60 20.68 -6.94
C ASN A 78 11.15 20.42 -7.42
N GLY A 79 10.36 19.61 -6.71
CA GLY A 79 8.99 19.25 -7.06
C GLY A 79 8.88 18.21 -8.17
N SER A 80 10.00 17.71 -8.70
CA SER A 80 9.99 16.60 -9.66
C SER A 80 9.80 15.28 -8.92
N SER A 81 8.84 14.47 -9.37
CA SER A 81 8.61 13.13 -8.85
C SER A 81 9.23 12.09 -9.76
N ALA A 82 10.02 11.17 -9.21
CA ALA A 82 10.36 9.91 -9.88
C ALA A 82 9.42 8.81 -9.36
N GLU A 83 8.70 8.17 -10.27
CA GLU A 83 7.95 6.95 -9.95
C GLU A 83 8.95 5.80 -9.77
N ILE A 84 8.91 5.14 -8.61
CA ILE A 84 9.85 4.07 -8.29
C ILE A 84 9.20 2.71 -8.50
N SER A 85 7.94 2.54 -8.09
CA SER A 85 7.25 1.25 -8.18
C SER A 85 5.74 1.41 -8.01
N VAL A 86 4.99 0.45 -8.54
CA VAL A 86 3.54 0.32 -8.38
C VAL A 86 3.26 -1.04 -7.78
N VAL A 87 2.37 -1.08 -6.79
CA VAL A 87 1.94 -2.32 -6.11
C VAL A 87 0.43 -2.45 -6.24
N GLY A 88 -0.03 -3.52 -6.88
CA GLY A 88 -1.45 -3.87 -6.99
C GLY A 88 -1.89 -4.94 -6.01
N ASN A 89 -2.92 -5.69 -6.37
CA ASN A 89 -3.48 -6.75 -5.54
C ASN A 89 -2.58 -8.00 -5.43
N GLU A 90 -1.49 -8.04 -6.17
CA GLU A 90 -0.47 -9.08 -6.13
C GLU A 90 0.57 -8.88 -5.01
N GLY A 91 0.60 -7.71 -4.38
CA GLY A 91 1.63 -7.34 -3.44
C GLY A 91 1.13 -6.76 -2.12
N LEU A 92 2.05 -6.11 -1.41
CA LEU A 92 1.80 -5.40 -0.16
C LEU A 92 2.70 -4.17 -0.09
N VAL A 93 2.29 -3.18 0.70
CA VAL A 93 3.03 -1.93 0.92
C VAL A 93 3.25 -1.72 2.42
N GLY A 94 4.40 -1.19 2.84
CA GLY A 94 4.66 -0.86 4.25
C GLY A 94 5.75 -1.68 4.94
N ILE A 95 6.47 -2.53 4.21
CA ILE A 95 7.61 -3.30 4.75
C ILE A 95 8.97 -2.61 4.57
N CYS A 96 9.03 -1.47 3.87
CA CYS A 96 10.27 -0.72 3.69
C CYS A 96 10.28 0.48 4.66
N CYS A 97 11.00 0.33 5.76
CA CYS A 97 11.42 1.44 6.62
C CYS A 97 12.81 1.11 7.17
N ARG A 98 13.82 1.87 6.73
CA ARG A 98 15.06 2.06 7.47
C ARG A 98 15.42 3.54 7.44
#